data_AF-A0A939MBI5-F1
#
_entry.id   AF-A0A939MBI5-F1
#
_cell.length_a   1.000
_cell.length_b   1.000
_cell.length_c   1.000
_cell.angle_alpha   90.00
_cell.angle_beta   90.00
_cell.angle_gamma   90.00
#
_symmetry.space_group_name_H-M   'P 1'
#
loop_
_entity.id
_entity.type
_entity.pdbx_description
1 polymer ?
#
loop_
_entity_poly.entity_id
_entity_poly.type
_entity_poly.pdbx_seq_one_letter_code
_entity_poly.pdbx_strand_id
1 'polypeptide(L)'
;MIFVTVGTQGHFDRLVRTVDEWAGMRGKPDVFAQIGPSDYRYENISAERFIDPGEFRRRVESASLVIAHAGMGSIITALELGKRILVMPRRASLGEHRNDHQVATATRFSEQGRIEVAFDEQELSLKLDQLEVSCDQDRLDPQASSHLIGAIRTFIETGHVRLDGDAL
;
A
#
# COMPACT_ATOMS: atom_id res chain seq x y z
N MET A 1 -4.19 -7.09 7.70
CA MET A 1 -3.73 -7.76 6.47
C MET A 1 -2.99 -6.79 5.57
N ILE A 2 -1.83 -7.19 5.06
CA ILE A 2 -1.15 -6.55 3.93
C ILE A 2 -1.58 -7.29 2.66
N PHE A 3 -2.04 -6.55 1.65
CA PHE A 3 -2.41 -7.12 0.36
C PHE A 3 -1.42 -6.69 -0.71
N VAL A 4 -0.79 -7.65 -1.39
CA VAL A 4 0.19 -7.42 -2.47
C VAL A 4 -0.45 -7.76 -3.82
N THR A 5 -0.27 -6.92 -4.84
CA THR A 5 -0.74 -7.22 -6.20
C THR A 5 0.22 -6.73 -7.29
N VAL A 6 0.65 -7.66 -8.16
CA VAL A 6 1.53 -7.38 -9.30
C VAL A 6 0.82 -7.54 -10.66
N GLY A 7 -0.51 -7.70 -10.64
CA GLY A 7 -1.32 -8.05 -11.79
C GLY A 7 -1.15 -9.51 -12.24
N THR A 8 -1.84 -9.90 -13.32
CA THR A 8 -1.89 -11.30 -13.78
C THR A 8 -0.96 -11.61 -14.96
N GLN A 9 -0.43 -10.58 -15.64
CA GLN A 9 0.20 -10.72 -16.96
C GLN A 9 1.74 -10.74 -16.94
N GLY A 10 2.40 -10.45 -15.82
CA GLY A 10 3.86 -10.35 -15.78
C GLY A 10 4.48 -10.75 -14.45
N HIS A 11 5.62 -11.44 -14.52
CA HIS A 11 6.47 -11.75 -13.37
C HIS A 11 6.87 -10.47 -12.66
N PHE A 12 6.88 -10.44 -11.33
CA PHE A 12 7.51 -9.35 -10.59
C PHE A 12 8.10 -9.84 -9.28
N ASP A 13 8.96 -10.84 -9.43
CA ASP A 13 9.54 -11.56 -8.29
C ASP A 13 10.26 -10.61 -7.35
N ARG A 14 10.92 -9.57 -7.89
CA ARG A 14 11.59 -8.52 -7.10
C ARG A 14 10.71 -7.94 -6.01
N LEU A 15 9.49 -7.50 -6.35
CA LEU A 15 8.55 -6.93 -5.39
C LEU A 15 8.08 -7.99 -4.39
N VAL A 16 7.55 -9.11 -4.90
CA VAL A 16 6.87 -10.10 -4.05
C VAL A 16 7.86 -10.82 -3.14
N ARG A 17 9.05 -11.14 -3.64
CA ARG A 17 10.15 -11.73 -2.86
C ARG A 17 10.62 -10.81 -1.74
N THR A 18 10.77 -9.51 -2.03
CA THR A 18 11.15 -8.53 -0.99
C THR A 18 10.12 -8.52 0.14
N VAL A 19 8.83 -8.57 -0.20
CA VAL A 19 7.75 -8.64 0.81
C VAL A 19 7.77 -9.97 1.58
N ASP A 20 8.03 -11.09 0.91
CA ASP A 20 8.14 -12.41 1.53
C ASP A 20 9.30 -12.48 2.54
N GLU A 21 10.48 -12.02 2.15
CA GLU A 21 11.66 -11.97 3.02
C GLU A 21 11.44 -11.01 4.20
N TRP A 22 10.86 -9.83 3.95
CA TRP A 22 10.51 -8.86 5.00
C TRP A 22 9.50 -9.45 6.00
N ALA A 23 8.45 -10.12 5.51
CA ALA A 23 7.44 -10.75 6.35
C ALA A 23 8.04 -11.82 7.27
N GLY A 24 8.99 -12.62 6.76
CA GLY A 24 9.72 -13.59 7.57
C GLY A 24 10.56 -12.94 8.67
N MET A 25 11.32 -11.88 8.33
CA MET A 25 12.15 -11.15 9.29
C MET A 25 11.35 -10.46 10.40
N ARG A 26 10.17 -9.93 10.07
CA ARG A 26 9.29 -9.23 11.04
C ARG A 26 8.28 -10.15 11.72
N GLY A 27 8.21 -11.43 11.34
CA GLY A 27 7.20 -12.36 11.86
C GLY A 27 5.78 -11.89 11.52
N LYS A 28 5.55 -11.44 10.29
CA LYS A 28 4.28 -10.89 9.81
C LYS A 28 3.49 -11.94 9.00
N PRO A 29 2.63 -12.76 9.63
CA PRO A 29 1.93 -13.85 8.93
C PRO A 29 0.76 -13.38 8.07
N ASP A 30 0.24 -12.16 8.30
CA ASP A 30 -0.98 -11.65 7.69
C ASP A 30 -0.70 -10.87 6.39
N VAL A 31 -0.05 -11.56 5.44
CA VAL A 31 0.29 -11.06 4.11
C VAL A 31 -0.26 -12.00 3.04
N PHE A 32 -1.03 -11.43 2.12
CA PHE A 32 -1.58 -12.15 0.96
C PHE A 32 -1.16 -11.48 -0.34
N ALA A 33 -0.66 -12.25 -1.30
CA ALA A 33 -0.18 -11.75 -2.59
C ALA A 33 -0.96 -12.34 -3.76
N GLN A 34 -1.53 -11.46 -4.58
CA GLN A 34 -1.90 -11.78 -5.95
C GLN A 34 -0.65 -11.65 -6.84
N ILE A 35 -0.18 -12.79 -7.36
CA ILE A 35 1.06 -12.88 -8.12
C ILE A 35 0.82 -13.16 -9.61
N GLY A 36 1.79 -12.78 -10.45
CA GLY A 36 1.89 -13.29 -11.82
C GLY A 36 2.51 -14.69 -11.87
N PRO A 37 2.88 -15.19 -13.06
CA PRO A 37 3.74 -16.35 -13.16
C PRO A 37 5.06 -16.09 -12.42
N SER A 38 5.57 -17.10 -11.71
CA SER A 38 6.80 -17.06 -10.92
C SER A 38 7.26 -18.49 -10.60
N ASP A 39 8.58 -18.68 -10.56
CA ASP A 39 9.23 -19.91 -10.11
C ASP A 39 9.72 -19.82 -8.65
N TYR A 40 9.57 -18.65 -8.03
CA TYR A 40 9.93 -18.45 -6.63
C TYR A 40 8.89 -19.11 -5.72
N ARG A 41 9.37 -19.83 -4.69
CA ARG A 41 8.53 -20.44 -3.66
C ARG A 41 8.50 -19.54 -2.43
N TYR A 42 7.34 -18.98 -2.14
CA TYR A 42 7.10 -18.14 -0.97
C TYR A 42 6.97 -18.99 0.30
N GLU A 43 7.64 -18.57 1.38
CA GLU A 43 7.69 -19.31 2.65
C GLU A 43 6.95 -18.59 3.78
N ASN A 44 6.85 -17.26 3.72
CA ASN A 44 6.35 -16.42 4.81
C ASN A 44 4.98 -15.81 4.50
N ILE A 45 4.54 -15.85 3.23
CA ILE A 45 3.30 -15.22 2.77
C ILE A 45 2.40 -16.21 2.04
N SER A 46 1.10 -15.93 2.02
CA SER A 46 0.15 -16.65 1.15
C SER A 46 0.14 -16.00 -0.22
N ALA A 47 0.21 -16.80 -1.30
CA ALA A 47 0.23 -16.27 -2.66
C ALA A 47 -0.68 -17.06 -3.61
N GLU A 48 -1.44 -16.35 -4.44
CA GLU A 48 -2.30 -16.92 -5.47
C GLU A 48 -2.11 -16.21 -6.82
N ARG A 49 -2.11 -16.99 -7.91
CA ARG A 49 -1.95 -16.45 -9.27
C ARG A 49 -3.20 -15.76 -9.80
N PHE A 50 -4.36 -16.25 -9.37
CA PHE A 50 -5.64 -15.75 -9.84
C PHE A 50 -6.58 -15.62 -8.66
N ILE A 51 -7.17 -14.43 -8.54
CA ILE A 51 -8.31 -14.15 -7.70
C ILE A 51 -9.35 -13.45 -8.59
N ASP A 52 -10.62 -13.71 -8.35
CA ASP A 52 -11.69 -13.05 -9.10
C ASP A 52 -11.81 -11.55 -8.70
N PRO A 53 -12.44 -10.71 -9.53
CA PRO A 53 -12.57 -9.28 -9.23
C PRO A 53 -13.27 -8.96 -7.91
N GLY A 54 -14.23 -9.79 -7.49
CA GLY A 54 -14.91 -9.63 -6.20
C GLY A 54 -13.97 -9.93 -5.03
N GLU A 55 -13.18 -11.00 -5.13
CA GLU A 55 -12.15 -11.33 -4.14
C GLU A 55 -11.06 -10.27 -4.09
N PHE A 56 -10.56 -9.79 -5.24
CA PHE A 56 -9.62 -8.67 -5.29
C PHE A 56 -10.13 -7.46 -4.50
N ARG A 57 -11.38 -7.05 -4.76
CA ARG A 57 -11.98 -5.91 -4.06
C ARG A 57 -12.09 -6.16 -2.55
N ARG A 58 -12.57 -7.34 -2.13
CA ARG A 58 -12.64 -7.71 -0.70
C ARG A 58 -11.27 -7.69 -0.02
N ARG A 59 -10.22 -8.15 -0.71
CA ARG A 59 -8.84 -8.11 -0.21
C ARG A 59 -8.35 -6.67 -0.04
N VAL A 60 -8.61 -5.79 -1.01
CA VAL A 60 -8.29 -4.36 -0.86
C VAL A 60 -9.08 -3.74 0.29
N GLU A 61 -10.38 -4.01 0.40
CA GLU A 61 -11.26 -3.48 1.46
C GLU A 61 -10.84 -3.93 2.87
N SER A 62 -10.31 -5.14 3.03
CA SER A 62 -9.81 -5.67 4.30
C SER A 62 -8.34 -5.33 4.59
N ALA A 63 -7.60 -4.86 3.58
CA ALA A 63 -6.20 -4.49 3.75
C ALA A 63 -6.05 -3.22 4.60
N SER A 64 -5.05 -3.23 5.48
CA SER A 64 -4.53 -2.03 6.15
C SER A 64 -3.47 -1.33 5.29
N LEU A 65 -2.81 -2.09 4.41
CA LEU A 65 -1.84 -1.61 3.44
C LEU A 65 -1.98 -2.41 2.15
N VAL A 66 -2.05 -1.70 1.02
CA VAL A 66 -1.93 -2.28 -0.31
C VAL A 66 -0.51 -2.06 -0.82
N ILE A 67 0.15 -3.12 -1.28
CA ILE A 67 1.42 -3.04 -1.99
C ILE A 67 1.14 -3.40 -3.45
N ALA A 68 1.52 -2.53 -4.37
CA ALA A 68 1.26 -2.76 -5.79
C ALA A 68 2.46 -2.42 -6.66
N HIS A 69 2.52 -3.04 -7.82
CA HIS A 69 3.23 -2.43 -8.93
C HIS A 69 2.49 -1.15 -9.38
N ALA A 70 3.12 -0.31 -10.22
CA ALA A 70 2.51 0.92 -10.75
C ALA A 70 1.37 0.67 -11.77
N GLY A 71 0.54 -0.36 -11.54
CA GLY A 71 -0.69 -0.62 -12.27
C GLY A 71 -1.80 0.32 -11.82
N MET A 72 -2.32 1.12 -12.77
CA MET A 72 -3.32 2.15 -12.49
C MET A 72 -4.60 1.61 -11.84
N GLY A 73 -5.05 0.40 -12.20
CA GLY A 73 -6.26 -0.19 -11.62
C GLY A 73 -6.15 -0.41 -10.10
N SER A 74 -5.01 -0.92 -9.64
CA SER A 74 -4.75 -1.13 -8.21
C SER A 74 -4.62 0.20 -7.46
N ILE A 75 -3.94 1.18 -8.06
CA ILE A 75 -3.80 2.53 -7.48
C ILE A 75 -5.17 3.19 -7.33
N ILE A 76 -5.97 3.23 -8.40
CA ILE A 76 -7.30 3.85 -8.38
C ILE A 76 -8.19 3.15 -7.35
N THR A 77 -8.23 1.81 -7.37
CA THR A 77 -9.08 1.05 -6.43
C THR A 77 -8.68 1.30 -4.97
N ALA A 78 -7.39 1.35 -4.66
CA ALA A 78 -6.93 1.66 -3.32
C ALA A 78 -7.32 3.08 -2.89
N LEU A 79 -7.15 4.08 -3.77
CA LEU A 79 -7.52 5.46 -3.49
C LEU A 79 -9.04 5.64 -3.31
N GLU A 80 -9.86 5.03 -4.17
CA GLU A 80 -11.33 5.06 -4.05
C GLU A 80 -11.82 4.43 -2.74
N LEU A 81 -11.11 3.42 -2.23
CA LEU A 81 -11.42 2.73 -0.98
C LEU A 81 -10.73 3.35 0.24
N GLY A 82 -10.06 4.50 0.10
CA GLY A 82 -9.35 5.18 1.17
C GLY A 82 -8.21 4.35 1.78
N LYS A 83 -7.60 3.47 0.99
CA LYS A 83 -6.54 2.57 1.44
C LYS A 83 -5.16 3.18 1.24
N ARG A 84 -4.31 3.04 2.27
CA ARG A 84 -2.88 3.32 2.15
C ARG A 84 -2.29 2.39 1.10
N ILE A 85 -1.50 2.95 0.20
CA ILE A 85 -0.86 2.20 -0.88
C ILE A 85 0.62 2.55 -1.00
N LEU A 86 1.45 1.50 -1.06
CA LEU A 86 2.87 1.56 -1.34
C LEU A 86 3.12 0.96 -2.72
N VAL A 87 3.65 1.77 -3.63
CA VAL A 87 3.88 1.40 -5.01
C VAL A 87 5.36 1.18 -5.27
N MET A 88 5.69 0.06 -5.92
CA MET A 88 7.03 -0.18 -6.46
C MET A 88 6.95 -0.34 -7.98
N PRO A 89 7.41 0.65 -8.78
CA PRO A 89 7.31 0.57 -10.22
C PRO A 89 8.27 -0.50 -10.78
N ARG A 90 7.86 -1.11 -11.91
CA ARG A 90 8.78 -1.93 -12.71
C ARG A 90 9.81 -1.03 -13.39
N ARG A 91 11.01 -1.55 -13.57
CA ARG A 91 12.12 -0.83 -14.22
C ARG A 91 12.41 -1.39 -15.61
N ALA A 92 12.48 -0.53 -16.62
CA ALA A 92 12.87 -0.96 -17.97
C ALA A 92 14.32 -1.48 -17.99
N SER A 93 15.21 -0.87 -17.20
CA SER A 93 16.61 -1.30 -17.05
C SER A 93 16.79 -2.72 -16.51
N LEU A 94 15.76 -3.28 -15.86
CA LEU A 94 15.75 -4.65 -15.34
C LEU A 94 14.97 -5.61 -16.25
N GLY A 95 14.50 -5.16 -17.42
CA GLY A 95 13.69 -5.95 -18.34
C GLY A 95 12.25 -6.22 -17.84
N GLU A 96 11.81 -5.56 -16.77
CA GLU A 96 10.51 -5.79 -16.15
C GLU A 96 9.36 -5.09 -16.92
N HIS A 97 9.70 -4.05 -17.70
CA HIS A 97 8.77 -3.30 -18.54
C HIS A 97 9.44 -2.73 -19.78
N ARG A 98 8.66 -2.28 -20.76
CA ARG A 98 9.16 -1.76 -22.05
C ARG A 98 9.66 -0.31 -21.99
N ASN A 99 9.22 0.45 -20.97
CA ASN A 99 9.55 1.86 -20.79
C ASN A 99 9.41 2.27 -19.32
N ASP A 100 9.88 3.46 -18.97
CA ASP A 100 9.87 3.97 -17.59
C ASP A 100 8.62 4.81 -17.26
N HIS A 101 7.53 4.69 -18.04
CA HIS A 101 6.29 5.42 -17.75
C HIS A 101 5.70 5.06 -16.38
N GLN A 102 5.94 3.84 -15.90
CA GLN A 102 5.55 3.42 -14.56
C GLN A 102 6.23 4.23 -13.46
N VAL A 103 7.52 4.54 -13.62
CA VAL A 103 8.28 5.38 -12.70
C VAL A 103 7.72 6.80 -12.70
N ALA A 104 7.52 7.38 -13.87
CA ALA A 104 6.99 8.74 -14.01
C ALA A 104 5.59 8.90 -13.39
N THR A 105 4.70 7.92 -13.57
CA THR A 105 3.38 7.93 -12.95
C THR A 105 3.47 7.83 -11.43
N ALA A 106 4.29 6.91 -10.91
CA ALA A 106 4.47 6.75 -9.47
C ALA A 106 5.00 8.05 -8.82
N THR A 107 6.02 8.67 -9.42
CA THR A 107 6.58 9.94 -8.95
C THR A 107 5.52 11.04 -8.85
N ARG A 108 4.68 11.22 -9.88
CA ARG A 108 3.62 12.25 -9.87
C ARG A 108 2.59 12.05 -8.75
N PHE A 109 2.18 10.81 -8.49
CA PHE A 109 1.24 10.54 -7.40
C PHE A 109 1.89 10.70 -6.02
N SER A 110 3.19 10.39 -5.91
CA SER A 110 3.98 10.63 -4.70
C SER A 110 4.11 12.12 -4.39
N GLU A 111 4.40 12.95 -5.39
CA GLU A 111 4.50 14.42 -5.26
C GLU A 111 3.17 15.06 -4.81
N GLN A 112 2.04 14.43 -5.14
CA GLN A 112 0.71 14.85 -4.70
C GLN A 112 0.37 14.38 -3.28
N GLY A 113 1.27 13.64 -2.60
CA GLY A 113 1.04 13.07 -1.27
C GLY A 113 -0.05 12.00 -1.24
N ARG A 114 -0.39 11.42 -2.39
CA ARG A 114 -1.52 10.48 -2.52
C ARG A 114 -1.11 9.03 -2.31
N ILE A 115 0.15 8.69 -2.62
CA ILE A 115 0.69 7.34 -2.50
C ILE A 115 2.11 7.39 -1.95
N GLU A 116 2.55 6.29 -1.36
CA GLU A 116 3.96 6.04 -1.07
C GLU A 116 4.61 5.31 -2.25
N VAL A 117 5.88 5.61 -2.53
CA VAL A 117 6.63 4.97 -3.63
C VAL A 117 7.98 4.48 -3.15
N ALA A 118 8.32 3.22 -3.45
CA ALA A 118 9.66 2.67 -3.29
C ALA A 118 10.22 2.29 -4.67
N PHE A 119 11.37 2.84 -5.04
CA PHE A 119 11.97 2.60 -6.36
C PHE A 119 12.79 1.30 -6.42
N ASP A 120 13.19 0.78 -5.26
CA ASP A 120 13.91 -0.47 -5.11
C ASP A 120 13.52 -1.26 -3.84
N GLU A 121 14.11 -2.43 -3.69
CA GLU A 121 13.87 -3.40 -2.63
C GLU A 121 14.27 -2.86 -1.25
N GLN A 122 15.32 -2.03 -1.20
CA GLN A 122 15.83 -1.44 0.03
C GLN A 122 14.86 -0.36 0.52
N GLU A 123 14.44 0.52 -0.38
CA GLU A 123 13.40 1.52 -0.10
C GLU A 123 12.07 0.87 0.28
N LEU A 124 11.70 -0.24 -0.39
CA LEU A 124 10.48 -0.98 -0.09
C LEU A 124 10.51 -1.51 1.35
N SER A 125 11.59 -2.19 1.72
CA SER A 125 11.76 -2.74 3.08
C SER A 125 11.74 -1.65 4.14
N LEU A 126 12.44 -0.53 3.90
CA LEU A 126 12.50 0.60 4.82
C LEU A 126 11.13 1.28 4.99
N LYS A 127 10.38 1.45 3.91
CA LYS A 127 9.01 1.99 3.97
C LYS A 127 8.06 1.03 4.68
N LEU A 128 8.18 -0.26 4.48
CA LEU A 128 7.36 -1.24 5.22
C LEU A 128 7.57 -1.14 6.73
N ASP A 129 8.84 -1.02 7.17
CA ASP A 129 9.17 -0.81 8.59
C ASP A 129 8.55 0.49 9.14
N GLN A 130 8.65 1.60 8.39
CA GLN A 130 8.06 2.88 8.80
C GLN A 130 6.53 2.80 8.92
N LEU A 131 5.88 2.19 7.93
CA LEU A 131 4.42 2.07 7.87
C LEU A 131 3.87 1.18 8.99
N GLU A 132 4.61 0.13 9.37
CA GLU A 132 4.26 -0.72 10.51
C GLU A 132 4.29 0.05 11.83
N VAL A 133 5.37 0.81 12.08
CA VAL A 133 5.49 1.65 13.28
C VAL A 133 4.38 2.70 13.36
N SER A 134 4.04 3.37 12.24
CA SER A 134 2.95 4.36 12.23
C SER A 134 1.60 3.73 12.54
N CYS A 135 1.30 2.55 11.98
CA CYS A 135 0.04 1.86 12.28
C CYS A 135 -0.08 1.48 13.76
N ASP A 136 1.02 1.12 14.41
CA ASP A 136 1.02 0.84 15.85
C ASP A 136 0.79 2.12 16.66
N GLN A 137 1.41 3.24 16.28
CA GLN A 137 1.18 4.54 16.94
C GLN A 137 -0.26 5.04 16.76
N ASP A 138 -0.82 4.98 15.55
CA ASP A 138 -2.21 5.38 15.27
C ASP A 138 -3.23 4.54 16.07
N ARG A 139 -2.91 3.27 16.34
CA ARG A 139 -3.73 2.40 17.20
C ARG A 139 -3.58 2.71 18.68
N LEU A 140 -2.40 3.17 19.09
CA LEU A 140 -2.09 3.54 20.47
C LEU A 140 -2.54 4.96 20.83
N ASP A 141 -2.86 5.80 19.84
CA ASP A 141 -3.44 7.14 20.03
C ASP A 141 -4.96 7.14 19.79
N PRO A 142 -5.78 6.73 20.78
CA PRO A 142 -7.23 6.85 20.70
C PRO A 142 -7.71 8.31 20.69
N GLN A 143 -6.87 9.29 21.06
CA GLN A 143 -7.26 10.70 21.10
C GLN A 143 -7.33 11.34 19.71
N ALA A 144 -6.43 10.99 18.78
CA ALA A 144 -6.46 11.51 17.40
C ALA A 144 -7.79 11.21 16.69
N SER A 145 -8.35 10.02 16.91
CA SER A 145 -9.66 9.63 16.37
C SER A 145 -10.82 10.45 16.95
N SER A 146 -10.77 10.75 18.25
CA SER A 146 -11.80 11.54 18.93
C SER A 146 -11.79 13.02 18.51
N HIS A 147 -10.61 13.58 18.28
CA HIS A 147 -10.46 14.97 17.84
C HIS A 147 -10.97 15.15 16.40
N LEU A 148 -10.66 14.22 15.49
CA LEU A 148 -11.15 14.27 14.11
C LEU A 148 -12.67 14.05 14.02
N ILE A 149 -13.22 13.10 14.79
CA ILE A 149 -14.67 12.87 14.88
C ILE A 149 -15.38 14.10 15.48
N GLY A 150 -14.79 14.73 16.50
CA GLY A 150 -15.28 15.97 17.09
C GLY A 150 -15.29 17.14 16.10
N ALA A 151 -14.22 17.29 15.32
CA ALA A 151 -14.11 18.33 14.29
C ALA A 151 -15.12 18.14 13.15
N ILE A 152 -15.33 16.90 12.68
CA ILE A 152 -16.32 16.59 11.64
C ILE A 152 -17.74 16.81 12.15
N ARG A 153 -18.05 16.40 13.39
CA ARG A 153 -19.38 16.63 13.99
C ARG A 153 -19.68 18.12 14.14
N THR A 154 -18.71 18.89 14.63
CA THR A 154 -18.80 20.34 14.75
C THR A 154 -19.01 21.01 13.39
N PHE A 155 -18.33 20.54 12.33
CA PHE A 155 -18.52 21.07 10.98
C PHE A 155 -19.92 20.81 10.42
N ILE A 156 -20.48 19.60 10.63
CA ILE A 156 -21.83 19.27 10.19
C ILE A 156 -22.88 20.12 10.93
N GLU A 157 -22.66 20.39 12.23
CA GLU A 157 -23.60 21.13 13.07
C GLU A 157 -23.49 22.66 12.89
N THR A 158 -22.31 23.20 12.58
CA THR A 158 -22.03 24.65 12.61
C THR A 158 -21.56 25.24 11.27
N GLY A 159 -21.29 24.39 10.27
CA GLY A 159 -20.73 24.79 8.97
C GLY A 159 -19.29 25.29 9.02
N HIS A 160 -18.59 25.19 10.16
CA HIS A 160 -17.22 25.65 10.34
C HIS A 160 -16.37 24.58 11.05
N VAL A 161 -15.15 24.34 10.55
CA VAL A 161 -14.17 23.51 11.24
C VAL A 161 -13.40 24.42 12.19
N ARG A 162 -13.45 24.16 13.50
CA ARG A 162 -12.47 24.69 14.45
C ARG A 162 -11.51 23.57 14.81
N LEU A 163 -10.23 23.77 14.50
CA LEU A 163 -9.14 22.96 15.02
C LEU A 163 -8.68 23.66 16.30
N ASP A 164 -8.85 23.01 17.45
CA ASP A 164 -8.33 23.55 18.70
C ASP A 164 -6.79 23.51 18.64
N GLY A 165 -6.21 24.70 18.59
CA GLY A 165 -4.79 24.95 18.37
C GLY A 165 -4.42 26.44 18.37
N ASP A 166 -5.37 27.34 18.16
CA ASP A 166 -5.14 28.79 18.35
C ASP A 166 -5.51 29.19 19.79
N ALA A 167 -4.58 28.95 20.70
CA ALA A 167 -4.52 29.67 21.97
C ALA A 167 -3.33 30.65 21.93
N LEU A 168 -3.70 31.93 21.70
CA LEU A 168 -2.95 33.20 21.84
C LEU A 168 -1.97 33.58 20.73
#